data_AF-A0A645EY75-F1
#
_entry.id   AF-A0A645EY75-F1
#
_cell.length_a   1.000
_cell.length_b   1.000
_cell.length_c   1.000
_cell.angle_alpha   90.00
_cell.angle_beta   90.00
_cell.angle_gamma   90.00
#
_symmetry.space_group_name_H-M   'P 1'
#
loop_
_entity.id
_entity.type
_entity.pdbx_description
1 polymer ?
#
loop_
_entity_poly.entity_id
_entity_poly.type
_entity_poly.pdbx_seq_one_letter_code
_entity_poly.pdbx_strand_id
1 'polypeptide(L)'
;MKISEGKIIAEEIYREDFSDILPWKIEACDLDNDSISDIFIGVEKETVFYNNVMRRPFFYSWDGEKLNKKWLGSFFSSWQLKDIAFGDYFGLGFHVAAVLEENENGECRISFYNFVGFGFENMKIDNTYRNIKAINTVKQDNMDYLKLDFTGFKNSVKLNYN
;
A
#
# COMPACT_ATOMS: atom_id res chain seq x y z
N MET A 1 -8.14 23.17 1.86
CA MET A 1 -7.35 23.43 0.63
C MET A 1 -8.09 24.43 -0.23
N LYS A 2 -7.41 25.47 -0.75
CA LYS A 2 -7.98 26.39 -1.75
C LYS A 2 -7.04 26.43 -2.94
N ILE A 3 -7.61 26.37 -4.15
CA ILE A 3 -6.86 26.59 -5.38
C ILE A 3 -7.14 28.04 -5.80
N SER A 4 -6.09 28.87 -5.83
CA SER A 4 -6.17 30.26 -6.29
C SER A 4 -5.03 30.51 -7.26
N GLU A 5 -5.34 30.99 -8.46
CA GLU A 5 -4.33 31.32 -9.49
C GLU A 5 -3.35 30.17 -9.80
N GLY A 6 -3.82 28.93 -9.79
CA GLY A 6 -2.99 27.75 -10.02
C GLY A 6 -2.05 27.38 -8.87
N LYS A 7 -2.14 28.07 -7.72
CA LYS A 7 -1.42 27.72 -6.50
C LYS A 7 -2.31 26.96 -5.54
N ILE A 8 -1.76 25.91 -4.96
CA ILE A 8 -2.36 25.18 -3.85
C ILE A 8 -1.99 25.95 -2.58
N ILE A 9 -3.00 26.48 -1.90
CA ILE A 9 -2.86 27.03 -0.55
C ILE A 9 -3.40 25.99 0.43
N ALA A 10 -2.51 25.49 1.28
CA ALA A 10 -2.80 24.53 2.34
C ALA A 10 -2.32 25.08 3.68
N GLU A 11 -3.04 24.73 4.74
CA GLU A 11 -2.67 24.97 6.12
C GLU A 11 -2.34 23.62 6.74
N GLU A 12 -1.29 23.58 7.55
CA GLU A 12 -0.97 22.39 8.33
C GLU A 12 -1.94 22.27 9.50
N ILE A 13 -2.72 21.18 9.51
CA ILE A 13 -3.67 20.88 10.58
C ILE A 13 -3.15 19.87 11.59
N TYR A 14 -2.07 19.15 11.26
CA TYR A 14 -1.49 18.09 12.09
C TYR A 14 -0.04 17.80 11.70
N ARG A 15 0.78 17.45 12.70
CA ARG A 15 2.16 17.00 12.54
C ARG A 15 2.50 15.93 13.56
N GLU A 16 3.07 14.84 13.09
CA GLU A 16 3.66 13.78 13.91
C GLU A 16 4.98 13.34 13.27
N ASP A 17 5.97 13.02 14.11
CA ASP A 17 7.26 12.53 13.67
C ASP A 17 7.28 11.00 13.73
N PHE A 18 7.47 10.37 12.57
CA PHE A 18 7.57 8.92 12.42
C PHE A 18 9.00 8.44 12.19
N SER A 19 10.02 9.29 12.36
CA SER A 19 11.41 8.93 12.06
C SER A 19 11.90 7.71 12.84
N ASP A 20 11.42 7.52 14.08
CA ASP A 20 11.77 6.39 14.94
C ASP A 20 11.28 5.02 14.44
N ILE A 21 10.32 5.01 13.51
CA ILE A 21 9.82 3.77 12.89
C ILE A 21 10.34 3.55 11.48
N LEU A 22 11.28 4.37 10.99
CA LEU A 22 11.98 4.19 9.71
C LEU A 22 11.00 3.98 8.53
N PRO A 23 10.16 4.98 8.20
CA PRO A 23 9.21 4.88 7.11
C PRO A 23 9.93 4.83 5.76
N TRP A 24 9.49 3.94 4.88
CA TRP A 24 9.99 3.81 3.50
C TRP A 24 8.92 4.12 2.44
N LYS A 25 7.63 4.10 2.80
CA LYS A 25 6.51 4.45 1.90
C LYS A 25 5.32 5.01 2.68
N ILE A 26 4.62 5.97 2.07
CA ILE A 26 3.38 6.54 2.58
C ILE A 26 2.38 6.54 1.42
N GLU A 27 1.16 6.08 1.68
CA GLU A 27 0.04 6.07 0.72
C GLU A 27 -1.26 6.43 1.44
N ALA A 28 -2.25 6.93 0.70
CA ALA A 28 -3.60 7.14 1.20
C ALA A 28 -4.59 6.21 0.47
N CYS A 29 -5.49 5.57 1.22
CA CYS A 29 -6.47 4.66 0.65
C CYS A 29 -7.76 4.63 1.48
N ASP A 30 -8.91 4.47 0.82
CA ASP A 30 -10.14 4.03 1.50
C ASP A 30 -10.05 2.51 1.69
N LEU A 31 -9.65 2.08 2.89
CA LEU A 31 -9.31 0.68 3.17
C LEU A 31 -10.53 -0.16 3.54
N ASP A 32 -11.48 0.41 4.27
CA ASP A 32 -12.66 -0.28 4.81
C ASP A 32 -13.99 0.21 4.24
N ASN A 33 -13.94 0.93 3.11
CA ASN A 33 -15.10 1.34 2.32
C ASN A 33 -16.04 2.29 3.09
N ASP A 34 -15.46 3.20 3.87
CA ASP A 34 -16.19 4.26 4.58
C ASP A 34 -16.08 5.63 3.86
N SER A 35 -15.42 5.67 2.69
CA SER A 35 -15.11 6.89 1.93
C SER A 35 -14.18 7.87 2.64
N ILE A 36 -13.54 7.45 3.75
CA ILE A 36 -12.54 8.21 4.47
C ILE A 36 -11.16 7.61 4.14
N SER A 37 -10.20 8.48 3.84
CA SER A 37 -8.85 8.01 3.56
C SER A 37 -8.15 7.59 4.85
N ASP A 38 -7.76 6.32 4.91
CA ASP A 38 -6.73 5.83 5.81
C ASP A 38 -5.34 6.12 5.26
N ILE A 39 -4.38 6.21 6.17
CA ILE A 39 -2.97 6.41 5.86
C ILE A 39 -2.22 5.09 6.07
N PHE A 40 -1.62 4.60 5.00
CA PHE A 40 -0.64 3.53 5.05
C PHE A 40 0.75 4.12 5.30
N ILE A 41 1.49 3.53 6.24
CA ILE A 41 2.90 3.79 6.46
C ILE A 41 3.64 2.45 6.40
N GLY A 42 4.43 2.27 5.34
CA GLY A 42 5.38 1.19 5.22
C GLY A 42 6.62 1.52 6.04
N VAL A 43 6.97 0.66 6.99
CA VAL A 43 8.13 0.84 7.88
C VAL A 43 9.15 -0.26 7.68
N GLU A 44 10.42 0.01 7.99
CA GLU A 44 11.50 -0.97 7.97
C GLU A 44 12.09 -1.11 9.38
N LYS A 45 11.60 -2.08 10.14
CA LYS A 45 11.98 -2.24 11.56
C LYS A 45 11.88 -3.66 12.06
N GLU A 46 12.59 -3.92 13.15
CA GLU A 46 12.34 -5.06 14.03
C GLU A 46 11.03 -4.85 14.79
N THR A 47 10.43 -5.94 15.27
CA THR A 47 9.28 -5.90 16.18
C THR A 47 9.60 -6.74 17.41
N VAL A 48 8.89 -6.52 18.51
CA VAL A 48 9.11 -7.26 19.77
C VAL A 48 9.10 -8.78 19.58
N PHE A 49 8.37 -9.28 18.58
CA PHE A 49 8.26 -10.71 18.27
C PHE A 49 9.19 -11.20 17.14
N TYR A 50 9.84 -10.28 16.41
CA TYR A 50 10.70 -10.61 15.25
C TYR A 50 11.89 -9.66 15.17
N ASN A 51 13.09 -10.17 15.47
CA ASN A 51 14.35 -9.42 15.50
C ASN A 51 14.99 -9.23 14.11
N ASN A 52 14.29 -9.59 13.03
CA ASN A 52 14.76 -9.31 11.68
C ASN A 52 14.14 -8.00 11.21
N VAL A 53 15.00 -7.04 10.83
CA VAL A 53 14.57 -5.80 10.16
C VAL A 53 13.89 -6.18 8.85
N MET A 54 12.60 -5.87 8.74
CA MET A 54 11.77 -6.23 7.60
C MET A 54 10.75 -5.13 7.34
N ARG A 55 10.20 -5.11 6.11
CA ARG A 55 9.11 -4.19 5.79
C ARG A 55 7.84 -4.61 6.52
N ARG A 56 7.22 -3.68 7.25
CA ARG A 56 5.96 -3.89 7.96
C ARG A 56 4.90 -2.92 7.46
N PRO A 57 3.66 -3.40 7.28
CA PRO A 57 2.52 -2.57 6.89
C PRO A 57 1.76 -2.03 8.10
N PHE A 58 1.80 -0.70 8.34
CA PHE A 58 0.97 -0.06 9.36
C PHE A 58 -0.09 0.82 8.72
N PHE A 59 -1.31 0.77 9.26
CA PHE A 59 -2.45 1.57 8.81
C PHE A 59 -2.98 2.42 9.95
N TYR A 60 -3.34 3.65 9.61
CA TYR A 60 -3.84 4.66 10.53
C TYR A 60 -5.10 5.29 9.97
N SER A 61 -6.13 5.42 10.80
CA SER A 61 -7.31 6.22 10.47
C SER A 61 -7.12 7.66 10.92
N TRP A 62 -7.79 8.59 10.23
CA TRP A 62 -7.83 10.00 10.59
C TRP A 62 -9.17 10.35 11.23
N ASP A 63 -9.17 10.91 12.43
CA ASP A 63 -10.42 11.28 13.15
C ASP A 63 -10.80 12.76 13.02
N GLY A 64 -10.01 13.56 12.29
CA GLY A 64 -10.16 15.02 12.21
C GLY A 64 -9.16 15.80 13.04
N GLU A 65 -8.50 15.17 14.02
CA GLU A 65 -7.53 15.80 14.92
C GLU A 65 -6.17 15.09 14.90
N LYS A 66 -6.14 13.76 14.81
CA LYS A 66 -4.92 12.94 14.86
C LYS A 66 -5.04 11.63 14.08
N LEU A 67 -3.88 10.99 13.88
CA LEU A 67 -3.81 9.63 13.37
C LEU A 67 -4.03 8.62 14.50
N ASN A 68 -4.96 7.69 14.30
CA ASN A 68 -5.21 6.57 15.21
C ASN A 68 -4.77 5.27 14.54
N LYS A 69 -4.10 4.40 15.31
CA LYS A 69 -3.67 3.09 14.82
C LYS A 69 -4.88 2.25 14.46
N LYS A 70 -5.03 1.90 13.17
CA LYS A 70 -6.12 1.05 12.65
C LYS A 70 -5.69 -0.41 12.60
N TRP A 71 -4.51 -0.68 12.04
CA TRP A 71 -3.95 -2.03 11.98
C TRP A 71 -2.43 -2.00 11.98
N LEU A 72 -1.83 -2.78 12.89
CA LEU A 72 -0.38 -2.90 13.05
C LEU A 72 0.05 -4.35 12.85
N GLY A 73 -0.14 -4.85 11.64
CA GLY A 73 0.27 -6.21 11.29
C GLY A 73 1.77 -6.32 11.02
N SER A 74 2.26 -7.56 11.08
CA SER A 74 3.66 -7.85 10.79
C SER A 74 3.87 -8.28 9.33
N PHE A 75 2.92 -9.02 8.76
CA PHE A 75 3.01 -9.61 7.42
C PHE A 75 1.61 -9.87 6.84
N PHE A 76 1.51 -9.96 5.51
CA PHE A 76 0.32 -10.46 4.81
C PHE A 76 0.38 -11.97 4.51
N SER A 77 1.58 -12.54 4.45
CA SER A 77 1.83 -13.96 4.22
C SER A 77 3.22 -14.36 4.75
N SER A 78 3.67 -15.58 4.43
CA SER A 78 5.04 -16.04 4.70
C SER A 78 6.10 -15.42 3.77
N TRP A 79 5.71 -14.71 2.72
CA TRP A 79 6.63 -14.04 1.79
C TRP A 79 6.96 -12.64 2.29
N GLN A 80 8.15 -12.15 1.95
CA GLN A 80 8.62 -10.83 2.39
C GLN A 80 7.88 -9.72 1.63
N LEU A 81 7.32 -8.76 2.37
CA LEU A 81 6.75 -7.55 1.80
C LEU A 81 7.86 -6.75 1.08
N LYS A 82 7.69 -6.53 -0.22
CA LYS A 82 8.57 -5.67 -1.02
C LYS A 82 7.89 -4.34 -1.29
N ASP A 83 6.66 -4.34 -1.78
CA ASP A 83 5.98 -3.09 -2.10
C ASP A 83 4.47 -3.29 -2.01
N ILE A 84 3.71 -2.19 -1.98
CA ILE A 84 2.25 -2.24 -1.87
C ILE A 84 1.63 -1.05 -2.59
N ALA A 85 0.51 -1.27 -3.25
CA ALA A 85 -0.26 -0.22 -3.92
C ALA A 85 -1.76 -0.44 -3.67
N PHE A 86 -2.53 0.65 -3.62
CA PHE A 86 -3.97 0.61 -3.32
C PHE A 86 -4.78 1.11 -4.51
N GLY A 87 -5.85 0.42 -4.83
CA GLY A 87 -6.72 0.83 -5.93
C GLY A 87 -7.94 -0.08 -6.06
N ASP A 88 -8.93 0.39 -6.80
CA ASP A 88 -10.11 -0.41 -7.17
C ASP A 88 -9.84 -1.23 -8.45
N TYR A 89 -8.97 -2.24 -8.33
CA TYR A 89 -8.56 -3.06 -9.48
C TYR A 89 -9.64 -4.03 -9.98
N PHE A 90 -10.71 -4.21 -9.19
CA PHE A 90 -11.78 -5.20 -9.43
C PHE A 90 -13.18 -4.57 -9.57
N GLY A 91 -13.28 -3.24 -9.60
CA GLY A 91 -14.55 -2.53 -9.77
C GLY A 91 -15.52 -2.70 -8.59
N LEU A 92 -14.99 -2.79 -7.36
CA LEU A 92 -15.74 -3.01 -6.13
C LEU A 92 -16.25 -1.71 -5.48
N GLY A 93 -15.72 -0.55 -5.90
CA GLY A 93 -16.06 0.75 -5.33
C GLY A 93 -15.20 1.16 -4.12
N PHE A 94 -14.25 0.32 -3.70
CA PHE A 94 -13.29 0.60 -2.63
C PHE A 94 -11.90 0.09 -3.00
N HIS A 95 -10.85 0.56 -2.31
CA HIS A 95 -9.50 0.12 -2.63
C HIS A 95 -9.19 -1.24 -2.01
N VAL A 96 -8.48 -2.07 -2.77
CA VAL A 96 -7.84 -3.28 -2.26
C VAL A 96 -6.32 -3.09 -2.22
N ALA A 97 -5.65 -3.82 -1.33
CA ALA A 97 -4.20 -3.82 -1.24
C ALA A 97 -3.60 -4.79 -2.27
N ALA A 98 -2.91 -4.28 -3.28
CA ALA A 98 -2.02 -5.07 -4.13
C ALA A 98 -0.63 -5.13 -3.47
N VAL A 99 -0.21 -6.31 -3.04
CA VAL A 99 1.01 -6.53 -2.28
C VAL A 99 2.02 -7.27 -3.15
N LEU A 100 3.16 -6.64 -3.40
CA LEU A 100 4.33 -7.28 -4.02
C LEU A 100 5.10 -8.01 -2.92
N GLU A 101 5.19 -9.32 -3.05
CA GLU A 101 5.87 -10.19 -2.09
C GLU A 101 7.01 -10.95 -2.77
N GLU A 102 8.09 -11.23 -2.04
CA GLU A 102 9.26 -11.98 -2.52
C GLU A 102 9.60 -13.14 -1.58
N ASN A 103 9.92 -14.31 -2.15
CA ASN A 103 10.40 -15.45 -1.37
C ASN A 103 11.93 -15.51 -1.30
N GLU A 104 12.45 -16.44 -0.51
CA GLU A 104 13.89 -16.66 -0.32
C GLU A 104 14.64 -17.03 -1.62
N ASN A 105 13.92 -17.51 -2.65
CA ASN A 105 14.48 -17.84 -3.96
C ASN A 105 14.49 -16.64 -4.92
N GLY A 106 14.04 -15.45 -4.49
CA GLY A 106 13.94 -14.25 -5.31
C GLY A 106 12.79 -14.27 -6.31
N GLU A 107 11.82 -15.17 -6.13
CA GLU A 107 10.58 -15.15 -6.90
C GLU A 107 9.65 -14.09 -6.31
N CYS A 108 8.99 -13.34 -7.18
CA CYS A 108 8.04 -12.32 -6.78
C CYS A 108 6.61 -12.77 -7.11
N ARG A 109 5.63 -12.33 -6.33
CA ARG A 109 4.22 -12.46 -6.67
C ARG A 109 3.45 -11.22 -6.28
N ILE A 110 2.27 -11.04 -6.85
CA ILE A 110 1.33 -10.01 -6.45
C ILE A 110 0.12 -10.69 -5.81
N SER A 111 -0.17 -10.31 -4.58
CA SER A 111 -1.31 -10.80 -3.81
C SER A 111 -2.26 -9.65 -3.53
N PHE A 112 -3.55 -9.84 -3.78
CA PHE A 112 -4.59 -8.86 -3.53
C PHE A 112 -5.31 -9.19 -2.23
N TYR A 113 -5.46 -8.19 -1.36
CA TYR A 113 -6.12 -8.33 -0.06
C TYR A 113 -7.21 -7.28 0.12
N ASN A 114 -8.35 -7.73 0.64
CA ASN A 114 -9.41 -6.87 1.13
C ASN A 114 -9.30 -6.71 2.64
N PHE A 115 -9.61 -5.54 3.19
CA PHE A 115 -9.72 -5.35 4.64
C PHE A 115 -11.16 -5.64 5.10
N VAL A 116 -11.31 -6.61 5.99
CA VAL A 116 -12.62 -7.05 6.50
C VAL A 116 -12.56 -7.16 8.01
N GLY A 117 -13.47 -6.46 8.70
CA GLY A 117 -13.57 -6.46 10.16
C GLY A 117 -12.35 -5.83 10.83
N PHE A 118 -11.34 -6.65 11.13
CA PHE A 118 -10.13 -6.26 11.87
C PHE A 118 -8.83 -6.72 11.20
N GLY A 119 -8.88 -7.16 9.95
CA GLY A 119 -7.70 -7.65 9.24
C GLY A 119 -7.89 -7.83 7.75
N PHE A 120 -6.88 -8.43 7.12
CA PHE A 120 -6.84 -8.63 5.68
C PHE A 120 -7.22 -10.06 5.30
N GLU A 121 -8.10 -10.19 4.32
CA GLU A 121 -8.44 -11.44 3.67
C GLU A 121 -7.83 -11.48 2.27
N ASN A 122 -7.16 -12.58 1.93
CA ASN A 122 -6.60 -12.76 0.60
C ASN A 122 -7.73 -13.01 -0.41
N MET A 123 -7.78 -12.19 -1.45
CA MET A 123 -8.78 -12.30 -2.52
C MET A 123 -8.25 -13.10 -3.72
N LYS A 124 -7.01 -12.81 -4.10
CA LYS A 124 -6.39 -13.36 -5.30
C LYS A 124 -4.88 -13.36 -5.14
N ILE A 125 -4.24 -14.40 -5.67
CA ILE A 125 -2.79 -14.42 -5.89
C ILE A 125 -2.60 -14.47 -7.40
N ASP A 126 -1.84 -13.52 -7.93
CA ASP A 126 -1.48 -13.47 -9.34
C ASP A 126 -0.31 -14.43 -9.65
N ASN A 127 0.09 -14.48 -10.92
CA ASN A 127 1.21 -15.27 -11.38
C ASN A 127 2.53 -14.91 -10.68
N THR A 128 3.47 -15.84 -10.74
CA THR A 128 4.85 -15.61 -10.27
C THR A 128 5.64 -14.83 -11.31
N TYR A 129 6.40 -13.85 -10.84
CA TYR A 129 7.26 -12.98 -11.61
C TYR A 129 8.70 -13.07 -11.11
N ARG A 130 9.63 -12.46 -11.85
CA ARG A 130 11.00 -12.19 -11.39
C ARG A 130 11.37 -10.75 -11.72
N ASN A 131 12.27 -10.19 -10.91
CA ASN A 131 12.83 -8.85 -11.11
C ASN A 131 11.81 -7.70 -11.08
N ILE A 132 10.69 -7.83 -10.37
CA ILE A 132 9.82 -6.66 -10.10
C ILE A 132 10.52 -5.80 -9.05
N LYS A 133 10.69 -4.51 -9.35
CA LYS A 133 11.29 -3.52 -8.46
C LYS A 133 10.25 -2.84 -7.58
N ALA A 134 9.12 -2.46 -8.19
CA ALA A 134 8.08 -1.68 -7.53
C ALA A 134 6.73 -1.88 -8.22
N ILE A 135 5.67 -1.58 -7.50
CA ILE A 135 4.30 -1.53 -8.02
C ILE A 135 3.63 -0.21 -7.66
N ASN A 136 2.78 0.30 -8.55
CA ASN A 136 2.01 1.51 -8.32
C ASN A 136 0.63 1.41 -8.99
N THR A 137 -0.34 2.11 -8.42
CA THR A 137 -1.65 2.30 -9.04
C THR A 137 -1.58 3.43 -10.06
N VAL A 138 -2.16 3.21 -11.24
CA VAL A 138 -2.30 4.24 -12.26
C VAL A 138 -3.76 4.33 -12.66
N LYS A 139 -4.35 5.52 -12.52
CA LYS A 139 -5.71 5.81 -12.94
C LYS A 139 -5.76 6.10 -14.43
N GLN A 140 -6.64 5.44 -15.17
CA GLN A 140 -6.91 5.70 -16.58
C GLN A 140 -8.37 5.36 -16.87
N ASP A 141 -9.08 6.24 -17.58
CA ASP A 141 -10.48 6.00 -18.01
C ASP A 141 -11.42 5.61 -16.84
N ASN A 142 -11.24 6.24 -15.67
CA ASN A 142 -11.94 5.94 -14.41
C ASN A 142 -11.70 4.52 -13.85
N MET A 143 -10.67 3.83 -14.30
CA MET A 143 -10.24 2.54 -13.77
C MET A 143 -8.85 2.63 -13.15
N ASP A 144 -8.64 1.83 -12.11
CA ASP A 144 -7.36 1.68 -11.45
C ASP A 144 -6.61 0.48 -12.04
N TYR A 145 -5.42 0.73 -12.60
CA TYR A 145 -4.55 -0.29 -13.14
C TYR A 145 -3.34 -0.50 -12.24
N LEU A 146 -2.93 -1.76 -12.07
CA LEU A 146 -1.66 -2.04 -11.41
C LEU A 146 -0.52 -1.94 -12.42
N LYS A 147 0.44 -1.05 -12.17
CA LYS A 147 1.67 -0.90 -12.94
C LYS A 147 2.81 -1.60 -12.23
N LEU A 148 3.52 -2.46 -12.96
CA LEU A 148 4.70 -3.19 -12.49
C LEU A 148 5.95 -2.59 -13.12
N ASP A 149 6.90 -2.16 -12.31
CA ASP A 149 8.19 -1.65 -12.76
C ASP A 149 9.28 -2.71 -12.54
N PHE A 150 9.97 -3.11 -13.61
CA PHE A 150 10.99 -4.18 -13.57
C PHE A 150 12.41 -3.63 -13.43
N THR A 151 13.27 -4.35 -12.72
CA THR A 151 14.70 -4.04 -12.59
C THR A 151 15.42 -4.27 -13.92
N GLY A 152 16.23 -3.31 -14.36
CA GLY A 152 17.10 -3.46 -15.54
C GLY A 152 16.41 -3.27 -16.89
N PHE A 153 15.10 -3.05 -16.92
CA PHE A 153 14.34 -2.78 -18.15
C PHE A 153 13.60 -1.44 -18.03
N LYS A 154 13.54 -0.66 -19.11
CA LYS A 154 12.66 0.53 -19.20
C LYS A 154 11.20 0.16 -19.51
N ASN A 155 10.78 -1.05 -19.16
CA ASN A 155 9.46 -1.56 -19.49
C ASN A 155 8.65 -1.70 -18.21
N SER A 156 7.42 -1.17 -18.25
CA SER A 156 6.41 -1.39 -17.24
C SER A 156 5.23 -2.12 -17.84
N VAL A 157 4.65 -3.05 -17.08
CA VAL A 157 3.44 -3.77 -17.49
C VAL A 157 2.26 -3.18 -16.73
N LYS A 158 1.16 -2.90 -17.43
CA LYS A 158 -0.14 -2.56 -16.83
C LYS A 158 -1.01 -3.81 -16.82
N LEU A 159 -1.56 -4.15 -15.66
CA LEU A 159 -2.49 -5.25 -15.49
C LEU A 159 -3.88 -4.70 -15.20
N ASN A 160 -4.89 -5.30 -15.84
CA ASN A 160 -6.30 -5.07 -15.59
C ASN A 160 -6.90 -6.36 -15.01
N TYR A 161 -7.72 -6.22 -13.97
CA TYR A 161 -8.40 -7.35 -13.32
C TYR A 161 -9.93 -7.25 -13.38
N ASN A 162 -10.47 -6.28 -14.15
CA ASN A 162 -11.87 -6.16 -14.57
C ASN A 162 -12.18 -7.01 -15.81
#